data_AF-A0A1Y4NH63-F1
#
_entry.id   AF-A0A1Y4NH63-F1
#
_cell.length_a   1.000
_cell.length_b   1.000
_cell.length_c   1.000
_cell.angle_alpha   90.00
_cell.angle_beta   90.00
_cell.angle_gamma   90.00
#
_symmetry.space_group_name_H-M   'P 1'
#
loop_
_entity.id
_entity.type
_entity.pdbx_description
1 polymer ?
#
loop_
_entity_poly.entity_id
_entity_poly.type
_entity_poly.pdbx_seq_one_letter_code
_entity_poly.pdbx_strand_id
1 'polypeptide(L)'
;MSLKNVTDRFLMLSGLGESDLKRWTPLCRDSLEYIESRLKNKDNSNENVCRISSAAAALAYYSYCLTTGTSGNPKRFKAGDIEIEQDYTQLTESAKSLWLCEKEKISDLLKEEGFYFGRIIT
;
A
#
# COMPACT_ATOMS: atom_id res chain seq x y z
N MET A 1 -6.14 1.19 15.41
CA MET A 1 -5.12 0.53 14.57
C MET A 1 -3.77 1.19 14.84
N SER A 2 -2.65 0.49 14.62
CA SER A 2 -1.32 1.01 14.98
C SER A 2 -0.51 1.35 13.74
N LEU A 3 -0.09 2.62 13.61
CA LEU A 3 0.85 3.05 12.57
C LEU A 3 2.13 2.20 12.57
N LYS A 4 2.56 1.72 13.76
CA LYS A 4 3.72 0.83 13.89
C LYS A 4 3.56 -0.47 13.09
N ASN A 5 2.38 -1.08 13.13
CA ASN A 5 2.12 -2.32 12.40
C ASN A 5 2.20 -2.10 10.88
N VAL A 6 1.77 -0.92 10.42
CA VAL A 6 1.85 -0.52 9.01
C VAL A 6 3.30 -0.29 8.61
N THR A 7 4.07 0.44 9.41
CA THR A 7 5.48 0.72 9.13
C THR A 7 6.35 -0.54 9.13
N ASP A 8 6.16 -1.45 10.08
CA ASP A 8 6.93 -2.70 10.18
C ASP A 8 6.70 -3.57 8.93
N ARG A 9 5.44 -3.69 8.48
CA ARG A 9 5.07 -4.41 7.26
C ARG A 9 5.55 -3.71 5.99
N PHE A 10 5.49 -2.38 5.96
CA PHE A 10 6.02 -1.61 4.84
C PHE A 10 7.52 -1.83 4.66
N LEU A 11 8.31 -1.85 5.74
CA LEU A 11 9.73 -2.18 5.67
C LEU A 11 9.96 -3.58 5.12
N MET A 12 9.18 -4.56 5.56
CA MET A 12 9.22 -5.93 5.04
C MET A 12 8.94 -6.00 3.52
N LEU A 13 7.94 -5.26 3.04
CA LEU A 13 7.57 -5.23 1.61
C LEU A 13 8.58 -4.46 0.75
N SER A 14 9.09 -3.34 1.25
CA SER A 14 9.98 -2.45 0.52
C SER A 14 11.46 -2.86 0.53
N GLY A 15 11.84 -3.73 1.48
CA GLY A 15 13.25 -4.08 1.73
C GLY A 15 14.07 -2.91 2.27
N LEU A 16 13.43 -1.83 2.71
CA LEU A 16 14.09 -0.69 3.32
C LEU A 16 14.52 -1.00 4.76
N GLY A 17 15.59 -0.33 5.21
CA GLY A 17 15.99 -0.36 6.61
C GLY A 17 15.21 0.64 7.46
N GLU A 18 15.25 0.47 8.79
CA GLU A 18 14.62 1.39 9.74
C GLU A 18 15.14 2.83 9.62
N SER A 19 16.39 3.02 9.17
CA SER A 19 16.99 4.33 8.91
C SER A 19 16.22 5.15 7.86
N ASP A 20 15.63 4.49 6.87
CA ASP A 20 14.84 5.14 5.82
C ASP A 20 13.38 5.36 6.26
N LEU A 21 12.94 4.72 7.34
CA LEU A 21 11.53 4.72 7.74
C LEU A 21 11.03 6.14 7.97
N LYS A 22 11.81 7.00 8.63
CA LYS A 22 11.43 8.39 8.93
C LYS A 22 10.99 9.17 7.68
N ARG A 23 11.62 8.89 6.53
CA ARG A 23 11.30 9.53 5.24
C ARG A 23 9.95 9.07 4.70
N TRP A 24 9.60 7.81 4.92
CA TRP A 24 8.41 7.16 4.34
C TRP A 24 7.25 6.98 5.32
N THR A 25 7.43 7.33 6.60
CA THR A 25 6.37 7.34 7.62
C THR A 25 5.14 8.15 7.20
N PRO A 26 5.25 9.35 6.57
CA PRO A 26 4.07 10.08 6.09
C PRO A 26 3.22 9.24 5.13
N LEU A 27 3.86 8.52 4.20
CA LEU A 27 3.18 7.65 3.23
C LEU A 27 2.40 6.52 3.92
N CYS A 28 2.99 5.92 4.96
CA CYS A 28 2.34 4.90 5.77
C CYS A 28 1.13 5.46 6.53
N ARG A 29 1.26 6.68 7.04
CA ARG A 29 0.17 7.39 7.74
C ARG A 29 -0.98 7.69 6.79
N ASP A 30 -0.69 8.30 5.64
CA ASP A 30 -1.70 8.67 4.64
C ASP A 30 -2.46 7.41 4.16
N SER A 31 -1.74 6.31 3.96
CA SER A 31 -2.35 5.04 3.55
C SER A 31 -3.26 4.45 4.63
N LEU A 32 -2.86 4.54 5.91
CA LEU A 32 -3.69 4.10 7.03
C LEU A 32 -4.94 4.98 7.16
N GLU A 33 -4.79 6.31 7.14
CA GLU A 33 -5.89 7.27 7.20
C GLU A 33 -6.88 7.08 6.04
N TYR A 34 -6.37 6.83 4.83
CA TYR A 34 -7.20 6.53 3.66
C TYR A 34 -8.10 5.31 3.89
N ILE A 35 -7.54 4.20 4.40
CA ILE A 35 -8.33 2.99 4.66
C ILE A 35 -9.31 3.24 5.82
N GLU A 36 -8.85 3.86 6.91
CA GLU A 36 -9.70 4.18 8.06
C GLU A 36 -10.92 5.03 7.68
N SER A 37 -10.75 6.01 6.77
CA SER A 37 -11.85 6.85 6.28
C SER A 37 -12.96 6.05 5.57
N ARG A 38 -12.60 4.89 5.02
CA ARG A 38 -13.47 4.01 4.23
C ARG A 38 -14.03 2.84 5.01
N LEU A 39 -13.65 2.63 6.27
CA LEU A 39 -14.21 1.55 7.08
C LEU A 39 -15.66 1.83 7.48
N LYS A 40 -16.55 0.83 7.44
CA LYS A 40 -17.93 0.94 7.93
C LYS A 40 -17.97 1.38 9.39
N ASN A 41 -17.13 0.78 10.23
CA ASN A 41 -17.00 1.04 11.66
C ASN A 41 -15.54 1.04 12.07
N LYS A 42 -15.21 1.73 13.17
CA LYS A 42 -13.89 1.59 13.81
C LYS A 42 -13.83 0.26 14.56
N ASP A 43 -13.28 -0.76 13.92
CA ASP A 43 -13.08 -2.08 14.51
C ASP A 43 -11.71 -2.18 15.22
N ASN A 44 -11.71 -2.80 16.41
CA ASN A 44 -10.52 -3.04 17.23
C ASN A 44 -10.26 -4.53 17.47
N SER A 45 -10.99 -5.44 16.82
CA SER A 45 -10.67 -6.87 16.83
C SER A 45 -9.27 -7.10 16.28
N ASN A 46 -8.46 -7.91 16.97
CA ASN A 46 -7.07 -8.19 16.58
C ASN A 46 -6.96 -8.72 15.14
N GLU A 47 -7.92 -9.53 14.70
CA GLU A 47 -7.97 -10.07 13.33
C GLU A 47 -8.17 -8.95 12.30
N ASN A 48 -9.15 -8.08 12.51
CA ASN A 48 -9.45 -6.99 11.59
C ASN A 48 -8.37 -5.91 11.61
N VAL A 49 -7.77 -5.63 12.76
CA VAL A 49 -6.59 -4.75 12.87
C VAL A 49 -5.42 -5.29 12.03
N CYS A 50 -5.20 -6.61 12.04
CA CYS A 50 -4.17 -7.25 11.23
C CYS A 50 -4.44 -7.10 9.72
N ARG A 51 -5.65 -7.43 9.28
CA ARG A 51 -6.08 -7.31 7.87
C ARG A 51 -5.97 -5.87 7.37
N ILE A 52 -6.47 -4.91 8.15
CA ILE A 52 -6.42 -3.48 7.81
C ILE A 52 -4.97 -2.96 7.77
N SER A 53 -4.13 -3.37 8.72
CA SER A 53 -2.70 -2.99 8.71
C SER A 53 -1.97 -3.56 7.50
N SER A 54 -2.34 -4.77 7.05
CA SER A 54 -1.82 -5.41 5.84
C SER A 54 -2.15 -4.60 4.59
N ALA A 55 -3.42 -4.23 4.46
CA ALA A 55 -3.90 -3.42 3.35
C ALA A 55 -3.25 -2.01 3.34
N ALA A 56 -3.14 -1.36 4.49
CA ALA A 56 -2.49 -0.04 4.59
C ALA A 56 -1.00 -0.11 4.19
N ALA A 57 -0.30 -1.16 4.61
CA ALA A 57 1.10 -1.36 4.24
C ALA A 57 1.27 -1.65 2.74
N ALA A 58 0.38 -2.43 2.14
CA ALA A 58 0.39 -2.70 0.70
C ALA A 58 0.10 -1.42 -0.13
N LEU A 59 -0.83 -0.58 0.32
CA LEU A 59 -1.09 0.72 -0.30
C LEU A 59 0.12 1.66 -0.18
N ALA A 60 0.75 1.71 0.99
CA ALA A 60 1.97 2.49 1.21
C ALA A 60 3.10 1.99 0.31
N TYR A 61 3.30 0.67 0.22
CA TYR A 61 4.31 0.08 -0.65
C TYR A 61 4.05 0.37 -2.14
N TYR A 62 2.81 0.24 -2.61
CA TYR A 62 2.44 0.60 -3.97
C TYR A 62 2.71 2.09 -4.26
N SER A 63 2.34 2.96 -3.33
CA SER A 63 2.59 4.40 -3.45
C SER A 63 4.10 4.72 -3.45
N TYR A 64 4.88 3.99 -2.65
CA TYR A 64 6.34 4.07 -2.66
C TYR A 64 6.89 3.69 -4.03
N CYS A 65 6.46 2.54 -4.58
CA CYS A 65 6.88 2.08 -5.92
C CYS A 65 6.56 3.12 -7.00
N LEU A 66 5.38 3.74 -6.94
CA LEU A 66 5.01 4.83 -7.85
C LEU A 66 5.96 6.03 -7.72
N THR A 67 6.26 6.47 -6.49
CA THR A 67 7.15 7.62 -6.26
C THR A 67 8.60 7.34 -6.65
N THR A 68 9.09 6.12 -6.42
CA THR A 68 10.46 5.74 -6.80
C THR A 68 10.59 5.45 -8.29
N GLY A 69 9.58 4.83 -8.90
CA GLY A 69 9.54 4.54 -10.33
C GLY A 69 9.43 5.81 -11.19
N THR A 70 8.75 6.85 -10.70
CA THR A 70 8.67 8.16 -11.39
C THR A 70 9.90 9.05 -11.17
N SER A 71 10.73 8.76 -10.17
CA SER A 71 11.92 9.57 -9.83
C SER A 71 13.11 9.43 -10.81
N GLY A 72 12.93 8.69 -11.92
CA GLY A 72 13.79 8.74 -13.11
C GLY A 72 15.24 8.28 -12.95
N ASN A 73 15.65 7.88 -11.74
CA ASN A 73 16.98 7.33 -11.49
C ASN A 73 16.85 5.82 -11.37
N PRO A 74 17.06 5.05 -12.46
CA PRO A 74 17.28 3.63 -12.30
C PRO A 74 18.50 3.49 -11.39
N LYS A 75 18.33 2.90 -10.20
CA LYS A 75 19.47 2.37 -9.44
C LYS A 75 20.10 1.25 -10.28
N ARG A 76 20.89 1.64 -11.28
CA ARG A 76 21.75 0.74 -12.06
C ARG A 76 22.86 0.30 -11.11
N PHE A 77 22.72 -0.91 -10.59
CA PHE A 77 23.79 -1.54 -9.83
C PHE A 77 24.79 -2.09 -10.85
N LYS A 78 25.89 -1.36 -11.12
CA LYS A 78 27.00 -1.90 -11.91
C LYS A 78 27.91 -2.71 -10.98
N ALA A 79 27.84 -4.03 -11.07
CA ALA A 79 28.83 -4.95 -10.51
C ALA A 79 29.52 -5.67 -11.68
N GLY A 80 30.57 -5.06 -12.24
CA GLY A 80 31.25 -5.57 -13.44
C GLY A 80 30.41 -5.41 -14.72
N ASP A 81 30.43 -6.44 -15.59
CA ASP A 81 29.73 -6.49 -16.89
C ASP A 81 28.25 -6.91 -16.82
N ILE A 82 27.68 -7.06 -15.63
CA ILE A 82 26.28 -7.45 -15.45
C ILE A 82 25.48 -6.22 -15.04
N GLU A 83 24.69 -5.70 -15.98
CA GLU A 83 23.72 -4.63 -15.73
C GLU A 83 22.38 -5.28 -15.40
N ILE A 84 22.03 -5.34 -14.11
CA ILE A 84 20.69 -5.77 -13.68
C ILE A 84 19.79 -4.54 -13.78
N GLU A 85 19.02 -4.43 -14.86
CA GLU A 85 17.94 -3.45 -14.95
C GLU A 85 16.75 -3.95 -14.12
N GLN A 86 16.52 -3.32 -12.98
CA GLN A 86 15.30 -3.53 -12.22
C GLN A 86 14.15 -2.90 -13.02
N ASP A 87 13.25 -3.72 -13.58
CA ASP A 87 12.08 -3.22 -14.30
C ASP A 87 11.07 -2.62 -13.30
N TYR A 88 11.16 -1.31 -13.11
CA TYR A 88 10.28 -0.54 -12.24
C TYR A 88 8.81 -0.64 -12.65
N THR A 89 8.52 -0.93 -13.91
CA THR A 89 7.16 -1.15 -14.41
C THR A 89 6.59 -2.43 -13.81
N GLN A 90 7.32 -3.54 -13.95
CA GLN A 90 6.93 -4.83 -13.38
C GLN A 90 6.82 -4.79 -11.85
N LEU A 91 7.73 -4.06 -11.19
CA LEU A 91 7.70 -3.89 -9.74
C LEU A 91 6.46 -3.10 -9.28
N THR A 92 6.11 -2.04 -10.00
CA THR A 92 4.91 -1.24 -9.73
C THR A 92 3.63 -2.03 -9.98
N GLU A 93 3.57 -2.82 -11.05
CA GLU A 93 2.44 -3.72 -11.35
C GLU A 93 2.27 -4.82 -10.31
N SER A 94 3.39 -5.38 -9.84
CA SER A 94 3.40 -6.38 -8.76
C SER A 94 2.88 -5.77 -7.46
N ALA A 95 3.35 -4.56 -7.11
CA ALA A 95 2.89 -3.84 -5.92
C ALA A 95 1.40 -3.46 -6.02
N LYS A 96 0.93 -3.09 -7.21
CA LYS A 96 -0.50 -2.83 -7.48
C LYS A 96 -1.33 -4.08 -7.27
N SER A 97 -0.89 -5.22 -7.80
CA SER A 97 -1.58 -6.51 -7.66
C SER A 97 -1.67 -6.92 -6.19
N LEU A 98 -0.57 -6.77 -5.43
CA LEU A 98 -0.55 -7.01 -3.99
C LEU A 98 -1.57 -6.13 -3.24
N TRP A 99 -1.60 -4.83 -3.56
CA TRP A 99 -2.58 -3.91 -2.98
C TRP A 99 -4.02 -4.34 -3.28
N LEU A 100 -4.33 -4.75 -4.51
CA LEU A 100 -5.68 -5.21 -4.88
C LEU A 100 -6.08 -6.46 -4.10
N CYS A 101 -5.19 -7.44 -3.95
CA CYS A 101 -5.44 -8.64 -3.14
C CYS A 101 -5.69 -8.29 -1.66
N GLU A 102 -4.89 -7.42 -1.06
CA GLU A 102 -5.09 -7.00 0.33
C GLU A 102 -6.37 -6.16 0.52
N LYS A 103 -6.72 -5.35 -0.50
CA LYS A 103 -7.97 -4.60 -0.51
C LYS A 103 -9.20 -5.52 -0.56
N GLU A 104 -9.15 -6.58 -1.36
CA GLU A 104 -10.21 -7.59 -1.43
C GLU A 104 -10.42 -8.28 -0.08
N LYS A 105 -9.32 -8.59 0.61
CA LYS A 105 -9.34 -9.17 1.97
C LYS A 105 -9.93 -8.26 3.04
N ILE A 106 -10.20 -6.98 2.80
CA ILE A 106 -10.89 -6.10 3.75
C ILE A 106 -12.22 -5.58 3.21
N SER A 107 -12.68 -6.08 2.06
CA SER A 107 -13.87 -5.59 1.36
C SER A 107 -15.15 -5.63 2.20
N ASP A 108 -15.30 -6.64 3.06
CA ASP A 108 -16.37 -6.79 4.05
C ASP A 108 -16.43 -5.63 5.06
N LEU A 109 -15.27 -5.07 5.39
CA LEU A 109 -15.07 -4.00 6.37
C LEU A 109 -15.21 -2.60 5.75
N LEU A 110 -15.07 -2.47 4.44
CA LEU A 110 -15.14 -1.19 3.72
C LEU A 110 -16.59 -0.78 3.47
N LYS A 111 -16.91 0.51 3.67
CA LYS A 111 -18.18 1.12 3.25
C LYS A 111 -18.43 0.72 1.81
N GLU A 112 -19.65 0.28 1.52
CA GLU A 112 -20.06 0.11 0.14
C GLU A 112 -19.91 1.46 -0.55
N GLU A 113 -19.12 1.52 -1.63
CA GLU A 113 -19.20 2.65 -2.53
C GLU A 113 -20.59 2.59 -3.14
N GLY A 114 -21.51 3.37 -2.56
CA GLY A 114 -22.93 3.31 -2.87
C GLY A 114 -23.14 3.32 -4.37
N PHE A 115 -23.65 2.20 -4.89
CA PHE A 115 -24.17 2.14 -6.23
C PHE A 115 -25.36 3.11 -6.29
N TYR A 116 -25.17 4.27 -6.92
CA TYR A 116 -26.26 5.22 -7.16
C TYR A 116 -27.17 4.63 -8.25
N PHE A 117 -28.17 3.83 -7.87
CA PHE A 117 -29.33 3.57 -8.72
C PHE A 117 -30.20 4.84 -8.75
N GLY A 118 -29.77 5.82 -9.53
CA GLY A 118 -30.45 7.09 -9.72
C GLY A 118 -31.41 7.06 -10.92
N ARG A 119 -32.60 6.47 -10.71
CA ARG A 119 -33.89 6.85 -11.34
C ARG A 119 -34.10 6.47 -12.83
N ILE A 120 -34.86 5.38 -13.06
CA ILE A 120 -35.68 5.27 -14.28
C ILE A 120 -36.83 6.27 -14.10
N ILE A 121 -36.83 7.33 -14.90
CA ILE A 121 -37.98 8.22 -15.03
C ILE A 121 -39.06 7.39 -15.71
N THR A 122 -40.12 7.06 -14.98
CA THR A 122 -41.34 6.46 -15.52
C THR A 122 -42.19 7.55 -16.18
#